data_AF-A0A8R2R9U5-F1
#
_entry.id   AF-A0A8R2R9U5-F1
#
_cell.length_a   1.000
_cell.length_b   1.000
_cell.length_c   1.000
_cell.angle_alpha   90.00
_cell.angle_beta   90.00
_cell.angle_gamma   90.00
#
_symmetry.space_group_name_H-M   'P 1'
#
loop_
_entity.id
_entity.type
_entity.pdbx_description
1 polymer ?
#
loop_
_entity_poly.entity_id
_entity_poly.type
_entity_poly.pdbx_seq_one_letter_code
_entity_poly.pdbx_strand_id
1 'polypeptide(L)'
;MPKITPYMKQCFVTTAIGFNIIGHGAASGFPAILLPQLHKPDSGFKLTRSQDSWLASTVGLTLLLGSFSAASVMGTKGRKAAHYTISVLGIIGWVITILATSFWVI
;
A
#
# COMPACT_ATOMS: atom_id res chain seq x y z
N MET A 1 2.86 22.06 33.49
CA MET A 1 2.69 21.19 32.30
C MET A 1 2.98 22.01 31.05
N PRO A 2 3.95 21.64 30.21
CA PRO A 2 4.23 22.38 28.98
C PRO A 2 3.00 22.37 28.07
N LYS A 3 2.52 23.54 27.67
CA LYS A 3 1.36 23.68 26.76
C LYS A 3 1.81 23.29 25.36
N ILE A 4 1.33 22.16 24.86
CA ILE A 4 1.59 21.72 23.48
C ILE A 4 1.04 22.78 22.52
N THR A 5 1.92 23.49 21.82
CA THR A 5 1.54 24.53 20.87
C THR A 5 0.91 23.93 19.60
N PRO A 6 0.01 24.66 18.92
CA PRO A 6 -0.63 24.20 17.68
C PRO A 6 0.38 23.77 16.62
N TYR A 7 1.51 24.48 16.51
CA TYR A 7 2.61 24.16 15.60
C TYR A 7 3.22 22.78 15.84
N MET A 8 3.47 22.39 17.10
CA MET A 8 4.01 21.07 17.42
C MET A 8 3.05 19.95 17.02
N LYS A 9 1.74 20.15 17.21
CA LYS A 9 0.72 19.20 16.76
C LYS A 9 0.71 19.07 15.23
N GLN A 10 0.87 20.19 14.53
CA GLN A 10 0.89 20.20 13.06
C GLN A 10 2.15 19.52 12.52
N CYS A 11 3.34 19.79 13.07
CA CYS A 11 4.57 19.09 12.70
C CYS A 11 4.42 17.58 12.88
N PHE A 12 3.91 17.13 14.03
CA PHE A 12 3.72 15.71 14.29
C PHE A 12 2.79 15.03 13.25
N VAL A 13 1.66 15.66 12.93
CA VAL A 13 0.72 15.13 11.94
C VAL A 13 1.34 15.12 10.54
N THR A 14 2.02 16.19 10.12
CA THR A 14 2.66 16.25 8.81
C THR A 14 3.77 15.21 8.66
N THR A 15 4.59 15.01 9.71
CA THR A 15 5.61 13.95 9.70
C THR A 15 4.98 12.57 9.56
N ALA A 16 3.89 12.28 10.29
CA ALA A 16 3.17 11.02 10.18
C ALA A 16 2.64 10.77 8.75
N ILE A 17 2.10 11.81 8.10
CA ILE A 17 1.67 11.75 6.70
C ILE A 17 2.88 11.53 5.77
N GLY A 18 4.01 12.20 6.03
CA GLY A 18 5.25 12.01 5.27
C GLY A 18 5.74 10.57 5.29
N PHE A 19 5.77 9.94 6.46
CA PHE A 19 6.09 8.51 6.59
C PHE A 19 5.10 7.62 5.83
N ASN A 20 3.80 7.95 5.86
CA ASN A 20 2.79 7.21 5.11
C ASN A 20 3.04 7.28 3.59
N ILE A 21 3.41 8.46 3.07
CA ILE A 21 3.75 8.66 1.65
C ILE A 21 5.00 7.87 1.26
N ILE A 22 6.03 7.86 2.11
CA ILE A 22 7.25 7.05 1.86
C ILE A 22 6.90 5.56 1.78
N GLY A 23 6.10 5.06 2.72
CA GLY A 23 5.63 3.68 2.70
C GLY A 23 4.80 3.33 1.46
N HIS A 24 3.93 4.26 1.02
CA HIS A 24 3.19 4.12 -0.21
C HIS A 24 4.09 4.04 -1.45
N GLY A 25 5.11 4.91 -1.53
CA GLY A 25 6.11 4.87 -2.60
C GLY A 25 6.84 3.52 -2.64
N ALA A 26 7.28 3.03 -1.49
CA ALA A 26 7.92 1.71 -1.39
C ALA A 26 6.98 0.57 -1.85
N ALA A 27 5.71 0.59 -1.44
CA ALA A 27 4.71 -0.39 -1.87
C ALA A 27 4.47 -0.35 -3.39
N SER A 28 4.40 0.85 -3.98
CA SER A 28 4.19 1.00 -5.44
C SER A 28 5.36 0.49 -6.27
N GLY A 29 6.60 0.64 -5.77
CA GLY A 29 7.81 0.14 -6.42
C GLY A 29 8.13 -1.32 -6.11
N PHE A 30 7.50 -1.92 -5.09
CA PHE A 30 7.77 -3.27 -4.63
C PHE A 30 7.68 -4.34 -5.73
N PRO A 31 6.66 -4.33 -6.64
CA PRO A 31 6.56 -5.32 -7.71
C PRO A 31 7.77 -5.34 -8.65
N ALA A 32 8.41 -4.18 -8.89
CA ALA A 32 9.57 -4.08 -9.76
C ALA A 32 10.81 -4.81 -9.21
N ILE A 33 10.92 -4.92 -7.88
CA ILE A 33 11.99 -5.66 -7.20
C ILE A 33 11.59 -7.12 -6.99
N LEU A 34 10.31 -7.37 -6.69
CA LEU A 34 9.76 -8.69 -6.43
C LEU A 34 9.81 -9.60 -7.67
N LEU A 35 9.42 -9.10 -8.84
CA LEU A 35 9.36 -9.88 -10.08
C LEU A 35 10.72 -10.53 -10.44
N PRO A 36 11.86 -9.79 -10.49
CA PRO A 36 13.17 -10.39 -10.70
C PRO A 36 13.56 -11.41 -9.62
N GLN A 37 13.15 -11.21 -8.36
CA GLN A 37 13.44 -12.15 -7.28
C GLN A 37 12.66 -13.45 -7.42
N LEU A 38 11.41 -13.39 -7.89
CA LEU A 38 10.57 -14.57 -8.13
C LEU A 38 10.99 -15.36 -9.38
N HIS A 39 11.71 -14.74 -10.32
CA HIS A 39 12.28 -15.42 -11.48
C HIS A 39 13.64 -16.09 -11.23
N LYS A 40 14.24 -15.92 -10.05
CA LYS A 40 15.50 -16.60 -9.72
C LYS A 40 15.30 -18.12 -9.65
N PRO A 41 16.31 -18.92 -10.06
CA PRO A 41 16.20 -20.39 -10.05
C PRO A 41 15.97 -20.99 -8.65
N ASP A 42 16.40 -20.30 -7.58
CA ASP A 42 16.17 -20.67 -6.16
C ASP A 42 14.84 -20.15 -5.59
N SER A 43 13.95 -19.56 -6.40
CA SER A 43 12.66 -19.10 -5.91
C SER A 43 11.74 -20.30 -5.63
N GLY A 44 11.04 -20.28 -4.48
CA GLY A 44 10.11 -21.35 -4.10
C GLY A 44 8.94 -21.52 -5.07
N PHE A 45 8.63 -20.49 -5.87
CA PHE A 45 7.57 -20.48 -6.88
C PHE A 45 7.96 -19.61 -8.09
N LYS A 46 8.01 -20.20 -9.28
CA LYS A 46 8.22 -19.47 -10.53
C LYS A 46 6.90 -18.92 -11.05
N LEU A 47 6.84 -17.62 -11.25
CA LEU A 47 5.71 -16.99 -11.90
C LEU A 47 5.69 -17.33 -13.39
N THR A 48 4.50 -17.58 -13.92
CA THR A 48 4.24 -17.67 -15.36
C THR A 48 4.05 -16.26 -15.92
N ARG A 49 4.34 -16.03 -17.20
CA ARG A 49 4.16 -14.73 -17.87
C ARG A 49 2.76 -14.12 -17.68
N SER A 50 1.71 -14.95 -17.58
CA SER A 50 0.34 -14.50 -17.31
C SER A 50 0.19 -13.90 -15.90
N GLN A 51 0.91 -14.45 -14.93
CA GLN A 51 0.89 -14.00 -13.54
C GLN A 51 1.62 -12.67 -13.37
N ASP A 52 2.73 -12.46 -14.10
CA ASP A 52 3.43 -11.17 -14.14
C ASP A 52 2.54 -10.06 -14.71
N SER A 53 1.87 -10.35 -15.83
CA SER A 53 0.95 -9.40 -16.46
C SER A 53 -0.22 -9.10 -15.53
N TRP A 54 -0.75 -10.11 -14.85
CA TRP A 54 -1.82 -9.92 -13.87
C TRP A 54 -1.37 -9.04 -12.70
N LEU A 55 -0.18 -9.30 -12.14
CA LEU A 55 0.39 -8.47 -11.08
C LEU A 55 0.55 -7.00 -11.53
N ALA A 56 1.06 -6.76 -12.74
CA ALA A 56 1.22 -5.41 -13.27
C ALA A 56 -0.14 -4.70 -13.47
N SER A 57 -1.15 -5.40 -14.01
CA SER A 57 -2.48 -4.83 -14.24
C SER A 57 -3.26 -4.57 -12.95
N THR A 58 -3.14 -5.43 -11.95
CA THR A 58 -3.84 -5.26 -10.66
C THR A 58 -3.42 -3.99 -9.93
N VAL A 59 -2.16 -3.54 -10.04
CA VAL A 59 -1.71 -2.27 -9.47
C VAL A 59 -2.52 -1.10 -10.03
N GLY A 60 -2.70 -1.05 -11.36
CA GLY A 60 -3.49 -0.01 -12.02
C GLY A 60 -4.97 -0.06 -11.65
N LEU A 61 -5.57 -1.25 -11.61
CA LEU A 61 -6.97 -1.44 -11.22
C LEU A 61 -7.20 -1.01 -9.76
N THR A 62 -6.30 -1.39 -8.86
CA THR A 62 -6.42 -1.04 -7.43
C THR A 62 -6.28 0.46 -7.21
N LEU A 63 -5.43 1.15 -7.99
CA LEU A 63 -5.34 2.61 -7.94
C LEU A 63 -6.64 3.29 -8.38
N LEU A 64 -7.27 2.78 -9.45
CA LEU A 64 -8.54 3.33 -9.94
C LEU A 64 -9.66 3.13 -8.90
N LEU A 65 -9.81 1.92 -8.37
CA LEU A 65 -10.78 1.61 -7.30
C LEU A 65 -10.47 2.38 -6.01
N GLY A 66 -9.19 2.51 -5.66
CA GLY A 66 -8.71 3.28 -4.54
C GLY A 66 -9.07 4.76 -4.64
N SER A 67 -9.00 5.33 -5.85
CA SER A 67 -9.32 6.75 -6.09
C SER A 67 -10.81 7.04 -5.90
N PHE A 68 -11.69 6.17 -6.43
CA PHE A 68 -13.13 6.30 -6.23
C PHE A 68 -13.54 6.11 -4.76
N SER A 69 -13.01 5.06 -4.12
CA SER A 69 -13.32 4.78 -2.72
C SER A 69 -12.78 5.86 -1.78
N ALA A 70 -11.59 6.41 -2.03
CA ALA A 70 -11.04 7.51 -1.25
C ALA A 70 -11.92 8.76 -1.32
N ALA A 71 -12.45 9.11 -2.49
CA ALA A 71 -13.36 10.25 -2.65
C ALA A 71 -14.64 10.06 -1.82
N SER A 72 -15.25 8.87 -1.87
CA SER A 72 -16.45 8.56 -1.08
C SER A 72 -16.19 8.56 0.43
N VAL A 73 -15.07 7.97 0.88
CA VAL A 73 -14.73 7.89 2.31
C VAL A 73 -14.37 9.26 2.87
N MET A 74 -13.61 10.07 2.14
CA MET A 74 -13.28 11.44 2.58
C MET A 74 -14.51 12.34 2.65
N GLY A 75 -15.46 12.19 1.72
CA GLY A 75 -16.70 12.96 1.69
C GLY A 75 -17.66 12.61 2.83
N THR A 76 -17.66 11.35 3.31
CA THR A 76 -18.64 10.87 4.30
C THR A 76 -18.09 10.80 5.73
N LYS A 77 -16.84 10.36 5.92
CA LYS A 77 -16.24 10.10 7.23
C LYS A 77 -15.13 11.09 7.61
N GLY A 78 -14.79 12.01 6.70
CA GLY A 78 -13.73 13.00 6.89
C GLY A 78 -12.32 12.43 6.68
N ARG A 79 -11.34 13.35 6.56
CA ARG A 79 -9.95 13.04 6.22
C ARG A 79 -9.23 12.11 7.21
N LYS A 80 -9.48 12.28 8.52
CA LYS A 80 -8.80 11.49 9.56
C LYS A 80 -9.19 10.01 9.49
N ALA A 81 -10.48 9.72 9.36
CA ALA A 81 -10.99 8.35 9.24
C ALA A 81 -10.53 7.68 7.93
N ALA A 82 -10.51 8.42 6.82
CA ALA A 82 -9.97 7.94 5.56
C ALA A 82 -8.51 7.49 5.69
N HIS A 83 -7.68 8.30 6.36
CA HIS A 83 -6.26 8.01 6.52
C HIS A 83 -6.00 6.76 7.36
N TYR A 84 -6.73 6.57 8.47
CA TYR A 84 -6.65 5.33 9.25
C TYR A 84 -7.12 4.12 8.46
N THR A 85 -8.23 4.24 7.72
CA THR A 85 -8.77 3.13 6.93
C THR A 85 -7.75 2.64 5.90
N ILE A 86 -7.16 3.56 5.14
CA ILE A 86 -6.14 3.25 4.13
C ILE A 86 -4.88 2.67 4.79
N SER A 87 -4.47 3.20 5.94
CA SER A 87 -3.30 2.69 6.68
C SER A 87 -3.51 1.25 7.16
N VAL A 88 -4.69 0.95 7.72
CA VAL A 88 -5.03 -0.41 8.18
C VAL A 88 -5.09 -1.38 7.00
N LEU A 89 -5.73 -1.01 5.89
CA LEU A 89 -5.76 -1.83 4.67
C LEU A 89 -4.36 -2.08 4.12
N GLY A 90 -3.48 -1.07 4.15
CA GLY A 90 -2.08 -1.20 3.76
C GLY A 90 -1.31 -2.21 4.61
N ILE A 91 -1.47 -2.16 5.94
CA ILE A 91 -0.85 -3.12 6.85
C ILE A 91 -1.35 -4.55 6.56
N ILE A 92 -2.65 -4.73 6.36
CA ILE A 92 -3.23 -6.03 6.02
C ILE A 92 -2.64 -6.54 4.70
N GLY A 93 -2.53 -5.69 3.68
CA GLY A 93 -1.91 -6.05 2.40
C GLY A 93 -0.46 -6.52 2.54
N TRP A 94 0.34 -5.83 3.36
CA TRP A 94 1.71 -6.25 3.66
C TRP A 94 1.77 -7.59 4.40
N VAL A 95 0.92 -7.80 5.40
CA VAL A 95 0.86 -9.07 6.14
C VAL A 95 0.50 -10.23 5.20
N ILE A 96 -0.49 -10.04 4.34
CA ILE A 96 -0.87 -11.04 3.32
C ILE A 96 0.33 -11.34 2.40
N THR A 97 1.07 -10.31 1.98
CA THR A 97 2.23 -10.47 1.09
C THR A 97 3.36 -11.26 1.76
N ILE A 98 3.61 -11.03 3.04
CA ILE A 98 4.64 -11.74 3.82
C ILE A 98 4.26 -13.21 4.04
N LEU A 99 2.98 -13.48 4.29
CA LEU A 99 2.46 -14.82 4.53
C LEU A 99 2.11 -15.57 3.24
N ALA A 100 2.23 -14.93 2.08
CA ALA A 100 1.86 -15.52 0.80
C ALA A 100 2.79 -16.69 0.45
N THR A 101 2.23 -17.90 0.41
CA THR A 101 2.93 -19.13 0.00
C THR A 101 2.66 -19.52 -1.45
N SER A 102 1.77 -18.83 -2.15
CA SER A 102 1.39 -19.16 -3.54
C SER A 102 0.80 -17.96 -4.25
N PHE A 103 1.01 -17.87 -5.57
CA PHE A 103 0.39 -16.86 -6.42
C PHE A 103 -0.76 -17.49 -7.23
N TRP A 104 -2.00 -17.20 -6.83
CA TRP A 104 -3.18 -17.69 -7.53
C TRP A 104 -3.64 -16.69 -8.58
N VAL A 105 -3.96 -17.19 -9.77
CA VAL A 105 -4.56 -16.43 -10.87
C VAL A 105 -5.84 -17.15 -11.29
N ILE A 106 -6.88 -16.35 -11.56
CA ILE A 106 -8.18 -16.81 -12.08
C ILE A 106 -8.04 -17.23 -13.54
#